data_AF-A0AAJ2PCC4-F1
#
_entry.id   AF-A0AAJ2PCC4-F1
#
_cell.length_a   1.000
_cell.length_b   1.000
_cell.length_c   1.000
_cell.angle_alpha   90.00
_cell.angle_beta   90.00
_cell.angle_gamma   90.00
#
_symmetry.space_group_name_H-M   'P 1'
#
loop_
_entity.id
_entity.type
_entity.pdbx_description
1 polymer ?
#
loop_
_entity_poly.entity_id
_entity_poly.type
_entity_poly.pdbx_seq_one_letter_code
_entity_poly.pdbx_strand_id
1 'polypeptide(L)'
;MEVKTSYLSFIFNYILIFLGVIAIILLLGNSNIDFSKPNLYFFTIIIILLGILSLINEIIYKRLFTYQINEKGVTEIFKFIQKRENFIPYQNISNVKLHKNFLGVILDIGDVEIESTKERISIRGVRSPEKIYQEILAHTNKQ
;
A
#
# COMPACT_ATOMS: atom_id res chain seq x y z
N MET A 1 10.75 -8.21 -15.40
CA MET A 1 10.40 -6.79 -15.16
C MET A 1 10.44 -6.50 -13.66
N GLU A 2 11.17 -5.46 -13.24
CA GLU A 2 11.08 -4.95 -11.87
C GLU A 2 9.82 -4.08 -11.74
N VAL A 3 9.00 -4.34 -10.73
CA VAL A 3 7.77 -3.59 -10.49
C VAL A 3 8.06 -2.43 -9.55
N LYS A 4 7.93 -1.20 -10.07
CA LYS A 4 8.06 0.01 -9.27
C LYS A 4 6.74 0.34 -8.59
N THR A 5 6.79 0.46 -7.26
CA THR A 5 5.66 0.95 -6.47
C THR A 5 5.62 2.49 -6.55
N SER A 6 4.43 3.05 -6.71
CA SER A 6 4.19 4.47 -6.94
C SER A 6 3.89 5.20 -5.64
N TYR A 7 4.59 6.29 -5.33
CA TYR A 7 4.32 7.13 -4.15
C TYR A 7 2.92 7.76 -4.16
N LEU A 8 2.26 7.82 -5.32
CA LEU A 8 0.91 8.34 -5.45
C LEU A 8 -0.15 7.46 -4.74
N SER A 9 0.18 6.20 -4.39
CA SER A 9 -0.68 5.39 -3.52
C SER A 9 -0.94 6.05 -2.16
N PHE A 10 -0.12 7.04 -1.78
CA PHE A 10 -0.13 7.71 -0.49
C PHE A 10 -0.95 8.99 -0.44
N ILE A 11 -1.55 9.42 -1.55
CA ILE A 11 -2.31 10.67 -1.64
C ILE A 11 -3.39 10.74 -0.56
N PHE A 12 -4.10 9.64 -0.32
CA PHE A 12 -5.14 9.61 0.70
C PHE A 12 -4.61 9.87 2.11
N ASN A 13 -3.48 9.25 2.46
CA ASN A 13 -2.83 9.44 3.76
C ASN A 13 -2.35 10.88 3.94
N TYR A 14 -1.81 11.50 2.88
CA TYR A 14 -1.45 12.92 2.90
C TYR A 14 -2.65 13.84 3.09
N ILE A 15 -3.76 13.57 2.40
CA ILE A 15 -5.02 14.33 2.57
C ILE A 15 -5.54 14.21 4.00
N LEU A 16 -5.54 13.00 4.58
CA LEU A 16 -5.98 12.80 5.97
C LEU A 16 -5.14 13.58 6.97
N ILE A 17 -3.81 13.56 6.84
CA ILE A 17 -2.93 14.32 7.72
C ILE A 17 -3.16 15.82 7.54
N PHE A 18 -3.29 16.29 6.29
CA PHE A 18 -3.56 17.69 5.99
C PHE A 18 -4.89 18.17 6.62
N LEU A 19 -5.96 17.40 6.48
CA LEU A 19 -7.24 17.68 7.13
C LEU A 19 -7.12 17.68 8.66
N GLY A 20 -6.37 16.74 9.24
CA GLY A 20 -6.08 16.71 10.66
C GLY A 20 -5.37 17.98 11.14
N VAL A 21 -4.36 18.45 10.39
CA VAL A 21 -3.63 19.69 10.69
C VAL A 21 -4.56 20.91 10.63
N ILE A 22 -5.42 21.01 9.60
CA ILE A 22 -6.41 22.08 9.51
C ILE A 22 -7.36 22.05 10.71
N ALA A 23 -7.85 20.86 11.09
CA ALA A 23 -8.70 20.70 12.26
C ALA A 23 -8.02 21.20 13.55
N ILE A 24 -6.73 20.89 13.75
CA ILE A 24 -5.95 21.44 14.86
C ILE A 24 -5.90 22.96 14.82
N ILE A 25 -5.59 23.55 13.66
CA ILE A 25 -5.49 25.02 13.53
C ILE A 25 -6.81 25.70 13.89
N LEU A 26 -7.93 25.19 13.37
CA LEU A 26 -9.28 25.70 13.67
C LEU A 26 -9.62 25.56 15.16
N LEU A 27 -9.25 24.44 15.76
CA LEU A 27 -9.48 24.19 17.18
C LEU A 27 -8.59 25.08 18.06
N LEU A 28 -7.30 25.29 17.73
CA LEU A 28 -6.40 26.17 18.48
C LEU A 28 -6.84 27.65 18.42
N GLY A 29 -7.53 28.07 17.36
CA GLY A 29 -8.11 29.41 17.24
C GLY A 29 -9.31 29.65 18.18
N ASN A 30 -9.86 28.61 18.80
CA ASN A 30 -10.96 28.71 19.75
C ASN A 30 -10.43 28.61 21.20
N SER A 31 -10.33 29.74 21.90
CA SER A 31 -9.54 29.91 23.13
C SER A 31 -10.15 29.29 24.42
N ASN A 32 -11.29 28.61 24.34
CA ASN A 32 -11.97 28.01 25.49
C ASN A 32 -11.69 26.50 25.58
N ILE A 33 -10.41 26.14 25.72
CA ILE A 33 -9.98 24.74 25.77
C ILE A 33 -10.10 24.22 27.20
N ASP A 34 -11.16 23.44 27.45
CA ASP A 34 -11.29 22.65 28.67
C ASP A 34 -10.60 21.28 28.50
N PHE A 35 -9.58 21.02 29.32
CA PHE A 35 -8.78 19.78 29.31
C PHE A 35 -9.36 18.68 30.21
N SER A 36 -10.44 18.96 30.95
CA SER A 36 -11.03 18.02 31.92
C SER A 36 -11.89 16.92 31.29
N LYS A 37 -12.25 17.05 30.01
CA LYS A 37 -12.98 16.05 29.22
C LYS A 37 -12.10 15.58 28.06
N PRO A 38 -12.25 14.33 27.56
CA PRO A 38 -11.67 13.93 26.29
C PRO A 38 -12.24 14.84 25.19
N ASN A 39 -11.51 15.91 24.93
CA ASN A 39 -11.93 16.99 24.06
C ASN A 39 -11.58 16.61 22.61
N LEU A 40 -12.24 17.23 21.64
CA LEU A 40 -12.00 17.04 20.20
C LEU A 40 -10.50 17.10 19.84
N TYR A 41 -9.70 17.86 20.57
CA TYR A 41 -8.24 17.92 20.44
C TYR A 41 -7.56 16.56 20.63
N PHE A 42 -7.94 15.80 21.67
CA PHE A 42 -7.34 14.49 21.96
C PHE A 42 -7.62 13.51 20.82
N PHE A 43 -8.86 13.48 20.33
CA PHE A 43 -9.22 12.66 19.16
C PHE A 43 -8.50 13.11 17.89
N THR A 44 -8.34 14.42 17.67
CA THR A 44 -7.64 14.96 16.51
C THR A 44 -6.16 14.57 16.52
N ILE A 45 -5.49 14.66 17.68
CA ILE A 45 -4.11 14.23 17.86
C ILE A 45 -3.96 12.73 17.59
N ILE A 46 -4.89 11.90 18.09
CA ILE A 46 -4.89 10.46 17.83
C ILE A 46 -5.03 10.17 16.33
N ILE A 47 -5.96 10.83 15.65
CA ILE A 47 -6.17 10.63 14.20
C ILE A 47 -4.91 10.97 13.41
N ILE A 48 -4.24 12.08 13.75
CA ILE A 48 -2.99 12.47 13.10
C ILE A 48 -1.88 11.47 13.39
N LEU A 49 -1.75 11.02 14.64
CA LEU A 49 -0.74 10.04 15.01
C LEU A 49 -0.95 8.72 14.26
N LEU A 50 -2.20 8.26 14.14
CA LEU A 50 -2.55 7.08 13.34
C LEU A 50 -2.23 7.28 11.86
N GLY A 51 -2.51 8.48 11.30
CA GLY A 51 -2.15 8.81 9.92
C GLY A 51 -0.63 8.79 9.68
N ILE A 52 0.16 9.34 10.60
CA ILE A 52 1.62 9.33 10.54
C ILE A 52 2.16 7.90 10.65
N LEU A 53 1.65 7.09 11.60
CA LEU A 53 2.04 5.69 11.76
C LEU A 53 1.73 4.88 10.50
N SER A 54 0.57 5.10 9.88
CA SER A 54 0.20 4.47 8.61
C SER A 54 1.19 4.81 7.49
N LEU A 55 1.56 6.10 7.32
CA LEU A 55 2.57 6.52 6.35
C LEU A 55 3.93 5.86 6.59
N ILE A 56 4.39 5.84 7.84
CA ILE A 56 5.66 5.22 8.20
C ILE A 56 5.66 3.73 7.82
N ASN A 57 4.61 3.01 8.18
CA ASN A 57 4.48 1.59 7.87
C ASN A 57 4.56 1.32 6.36
N GLU A 58 3.89 2.14 5.56
CA GLU A 58 3.90 1.98 4.10
C GLU A 58 5.24 2.37 3.46
N ILE A 59 5.91 3.42 3.95
CA ILE A 59 7.26 3.80 3.49
C ILE A 59 8.25 2.69 3.80
N ILE A 60 8.18 2.13 5.01
CA ILE A 60 8.98 0.98 5.41
C ILE A 60 8.69 -0.19 4.46
N TYR A 61 7.42 -0.52 4.24
CA TYR A 61 7.04 -1.61 3.35
C TYR A 61 7.64 -1.45 1.94
N LYS A 62 7.54 -0.26 1.32
CA LYS A 62 8.14 -0.02 0.00
C LYS A 62 9.66 -0.11 -0.04
N ARG A 63 10.34 0.25 1.05
CA ARG A 63 11.81 0.10 1.14
C ARG A 63 12.22 -1.35 1.33
N LEU A 64 11.44 -2.10 2.10
CA LEU A 64 11.77 -3.48 2.43
C LEU A 64 11.41 -4.45 1.32
N PHE A 65 10.33 -4.22 0.56
CA PHE A 65 9.86 -5.16 -0.44
C PHE A 65 10.16 -4.69 -1.86
N THR A 66 10.73 -5.56 -2.68
CA THR A 66 10.94 -5.37 -4.12
C THR A 66 10.37 -6.55 -4.88
N TYR A 67 9.69 -6.30 -6.00
CA TYR A 67 9.01 -7.35 -6.76
C TYR A 67 9.61 -7.46 -8.16
N GLN A 68 9.81 -8.71 -8.60
CA GLN A 68 10.32 -9.03 -9.93
C GLN A 68 9.41 -10.05 -10.60
N ILE A 69 8.94 -9.72 -11.79
CA ILE A 69 8.14 -10.60 -12.64
C ILE A 69 9.07 -11.16 -13.71
N ASN A 70 9.25 -12.47 -13.77
CA ASN A 70 10.14 -13.12 -14.74
C ASN A 70 9.35 -14.14 -15.57
N GLU A 71 9.98 -14.73 -16.59
CA GLU A 71 9.33 -15.74 -17.45
C GLU A 71 8.88 -17.00 -16.69
N LYS A 72 9.49 -17.28 -15.53
CA LYS A 72 9.21 -18.47 -14.71
C LYS A 72 8.15 -18.24 -13.62
N GLY A 73 7.93 -16.99 -13.22
CA GLY A 73 7.04 -16.67 -12.10
C GLY A 73 7.33 -15.30 -11.49
N VAL A 74 6.78 -15.08 -10.30
CA VAL A 74 6.89 -13.81 -9.56
C VAL A 74 7.73 -14.00 -8.31
N THR A 75 8.72 -13.12 -8.13
CA THR A 75 9.61 -13.08 -6.98
C THR A 75 9.35 -11.84 -6.13
N GLU A 76 9.13 -12.02 -4.84
CA GLU A 76 9.16 -10.98 -3.82
C GLU A 76 10.50 -11.06 -3.07
N ILE A 77 11.18 -9.92 -2.96
CA ILE A 77 12.48 -9.79 -2.30
C ILE A 77 12.33 -8.88 -1.10
N PHE A 78 12.58 -9.41 0.09
CA PHE A 78 12.61 -8.66 1.34
C PHE A 78 14.06 -8.25 1.69
N LYS A 79 14.29 -6.94 1.81
CA LYS A 79 15.58 -6.28 2.00
C LYS A 79 15.63 -5.61 3.38
N PHE A 80 15.79 -6.41 4.43
CA PHE A 80 16.08 -5.88 5.78
C PHE A 80 17.49 -6.29 6.24
N ILE A 81 17.61 -7.27 7.14
CA ILE A 81 18.90 -7.75 7.67
C ILE A 81 19.43 -8.92 6.84
N GLN A 82 18.54 -9.84 6.44
CA GLN A 82 18.84 -10.94 5.53
C GLN A 82 17.93 -10.82 4.32
N LYS A 83 18.51 -11.00 3.13
CA LYS A 83 17.74 -11.05 1.89
C LYS A 83 16.89 -12.33 1.92
N ARG A 84 15.57 -12.19 2.01
CA ARG A 84 14.63 -13.30 1.83
C ARG A 84 13.98 -13.16 0.48
N GLU A 85 13.91 -14.27 -0.26
CA GLU A 85 13.27 -14.32 -1.56
C GLU A 85 12.12 -15.31 -1.47
N ASN A 86 10.94 -14.86 -1.87
CA ASN A 86 9.75 -15.67 -1.99
C ASN A 86 9.40 -15.76 -3.48
N PHE A 87 9.35 -16.96 -4.04
CA PHE A 87 9.17 -17.18 -5.47
C PHE A 87 7.97 -18.09 -5.74
N ILE A 88 6.98 -17.55 -6.44
CA ILE A 88 5.80 -18.30 -6.87
C ILE A 88 5.91 -18.53 -8.39
N PRO A 89 6.14 -19.78 -8.85
CA PRO A 89 6.12 -20.09 -10.27
C PRO A 89 4.68 -20.02 -10.81
N TYR A 90 4.51 -19.66 -12.09
CA TYR A 90 3.18 -19.45 -12.68
C TYR A 90 2.24 -20.66 -12.54
N GLN A 91 2.79 -21.87 -12.66
CA GLN A 91 2.06 -23.13 -12.50
C GLN A 91 1.46 -23.34 -11.10
N ASN A 92 1.99 -22.65 -10.08
CA ASN A 92 1.52 -22.75 -8.70
C ASN A 92 0.55 -21.63 -8.31
N ILE A 93 0.31 -20.66 -9.21
CA ILE A 93 -0.63 -19.56 -8.95
C ILE A 93 -2.04 -20.12 -9.04
N SER A 94 -2.76 -20.08 -7.91
CA SER A 94 -4.16 -20.51 -7.85
C SER A 94 -5.11 -19.35 -8.13
N ASN A 95 -4.72 -18.12 -7.80
CA ASN A 95 -5.55 -16.95 -7.99
C ASN A 95 -4.72 -15.68 -8.13
N VAL A 96 -5.23 -14.72 -8.91
CA VAL A 96 -4.70 -13.37 -9.01
C VAL A 96 -5.85 -12.40 -8.80
N LYS A 97 -5.72 -11.49 -7.85
CA LYS A 97 -6.71 -10.46 -7.53
C LYS A 97 -6.13 -9.08 -7.80
N LEU A 98 -6.95 -8.22 -8.40
CA LEU A 98 -6.65 -6.81 -8.60
C LEU A 98 -7.51 -5.99 -7.64
N HIS A 99 -6.88 -5.21 -6.78
CA HIS A 99 -7.57 -4.32 -5.85
C HIS A 99 -7.30 -2.87 -6.22
N LYS A 100 -8.37 -2.11 -6.49
CA LYS A 100 -8.31 -0.66 -6.70
C LYS A 100 -9.32 0.02 -5.80
N ASN A 101 -8.85 0.94 -4.97
CA ASN A 101 -9.73 1.83 -4.21
C ASN A 101 -10.28 2.92 -5.13
N PHE A 102 -11.33 3.65 -4.71
CA PHE A 102 -11.95 4.71 -5.52
C PHE A 102 -10.94 5.70 -6.12
N LEU A 103 -10.00 6.19 -5.29
CA LEU A 103 -8.91 7.05 -5.76
C LEU A 103 -7.90 6.32 -6.65
N GLY A 104 -7.69 5.03 -6.41
CA GLY A 104 -6.84 4.17 -7.24
C GLY A 104 -7.39 3.97 -8.65
N VAL A 105 -8.72 3.95 -8.81
CA VAL A 105 -9.35 3.93 -10.15
C VAL A 105 -9.02 5.20 -10.92
N ILE A 106 -9.14 6.37 -10.26
CA ILE A 106 -8.90 7.67 -10.90
C ILE A 106 -7.42 7.86 -11.25
N LEU A 107 -6.52 7.46 -10.35
CA LEU A 107 -5.08 7.69 -10.49
C LEU A 107 -4.35 6.54 -11.22
N ASP A 108 -5.09 5.51 -11.65
CA ASP A 108 -4.57 4.27 -12.21
C ASP A 108 -3.50 3.60 -11.31
N ILE A 109 -3.86 3.43 -10.04
CA ILE A 109 -3.02 2.84 -9.01
C ILE A 109 -3.82 1.76 -8.28
N GLY A 110 -3.16 0.66 -7.96
CA GLY A 110 -3.79 -0.40 -7.17
C GLY A 110 -2.79 -1.45 -6.73
N ASP A 111 -3.34 -2.49 -6.12
CA ASP A 111 -2.59 -3.60 -5.59
C ASP A 111 -2.89 -4.85 -6.43
N VAL A 112 -1.86 -5.63 -6.70
CA VAL A 112 -1.99 -6.94 -7.33
C VAL A 112 -1.61 -7.99 -6.31
N GLU A 113 -2.51 -8.92 -6.07
CA GLU A 113 -2.34 -9.97 -5.11
C GLU A 113 -2.31 -11.32 -5.82
N ILE A 114 -1.28 -12.10 -5.53
CA ILE A 114 -1.02 -13.39 -6.14
C ILE A 114 -1.08 -14.43 -5.03
N GLU A 115 -1.99 -15.37 -5.17
CA GLU A 115 -2.19 -16.46 -4.23
C GLU A 115 -1.69 -17.77 -4.85
N SER A 116 -0.95 -18.54 -4.06
CA SER A 116 -0.69 -19.96 -4.29
C SER A 116 -1.25 -20.76 -3.12
N THR A 117 -1.20 -22.08 -3.21
CA THR A 117 -1.66 -22.97 -2.13
C THR A 117 -0.93 -22.76 -0.80
N LYS A 118 0.31 -22.25 -0.81
CA LYS A 118 1.15 -22.11 0.40
C LYS A 118 1.56 -20.68 0.72
N GLU A 119 1.56 -19.80 -0.27
CA GLU A 119 2.19 -18.48 -0.18
C GLU A 119 1.33 -17.44 -0.89
N ARG A 120 1.43 -16.19 -0.42
CA ARG A 120 0.76 -15.03 -0.99
C ARG A 120 1.77 -13.92 -1.21
N ILE A 121 1.81 -13.36 -2.41
CA ILE A 121 2.59 -12.16 -2.74
C ILE A 121 1.60 -11.02 -2.96
N SER A 122 1.81 -9.89 -2.27
CA SER A 122 0.96 -8.70 -2.38
C SER A 122 1.81 -7.54 -2.91
N ILE A 123 1.66 -7.23 -4.19
CA ILE A 123 2.34 -6.12 -4.84
C ILE A 123 1.49 -4.87 -4.63
N ARG A 124 1.92 -3.98 -3.73
CA ARG A 124 1.11 -2.82 -3.30
C ARG A 124 1.49 -1.51 -3.99
N GLY A 125 0.47 -0.69 -4.25
CA GLY A 125 0.59 0.70 -4.69
C GLY A 125 1.26 0.83 -6.05
N VAL A 126 0.94 -0.04 -6.99
CA VAL A 126 1.56 -0.06 -8.32
C VAL A 126 0.79 0.80 -9.30
N ARG A 127 1.49 1.47 -10.20
CA ARG A 127 0.88 2.22 -11.31
C ARG A 127 0.52 1.29 -12.45
N SER A 128 -0.67 1.48 -13.04
CA SER A 128 -1.23 0.61 -14.08
C SER A 128 -1.21 -0.88 -13.66
N PRO A 129 -1.80 -1.23 -12.50
CA PRO A 129 -1.75 -2.59 -11.97
C PRO A 129 -2.44 -3.61 -12.90
N GLU A 130 -3.33 -3.17 -13.80
CA GLU A 130 -3.91 -3.99 -14.87
C GLU A 130 -2.84 -4.60 -15.77
N LYS A 131 -1.78 -3.85 -16.11
CA LYS A 131 -0.73 -4.36 -17.00
C LYS A 131 -0.04 -5.56 -16.37
N ILE A 132 0.25 -5.46 -15.08
CA ILE A 132 0.87 -6.53 -14.29
C ILE A 132 -0.08 -7.71 -14.14
N TYR A 133 -1.34 -7.43 -13.82
CA TYR A 133 -2.38 -8.44 -13.71
C TYR A 133 -2.51 -9.26 -15.01
N GLN A 134 -2.61 -8.57 -16.16
CA GLN A 134 -2.71 -9.20 -17.48
C GLN A 134 -1.43 -9.94 -17.86
N GLU A 135 -0.26 -9.40 -17.55
CA GLU A 135 1.03 -10.07 -17.79
C GLU A 135 1.11 -11.40 -17.03
N ILE A 136 0.74 -11.41 -15.74
CA ILE A 136 0.73 -12.63 -14.93
C ILE A 136 -0.28 -13.64 -15.48
N LEU A 137 -1.52 -13.21 -15.79
CA LEU A 137 -2.54 -14.10 -16.35
C LEU A 137 -2.13 -14.69 -17.71
N ALA A 138 -1.49 -13.90 -18.56
CA ALA A 138 -1.03 -14.36 -19.87
C ALA A 138 0.03 -15.47 -19.75
N HIS A 139 0.82 -15.47 -18.69
CA HIS A 139 1.79 -16.54 -18.40
C HIS A 139 1.14 -17.76 -17.74
N THR A 140 0.12 -17.57 -16.89
CA THR A 140 -0.62 -18.68 -16.28
C THR A 140 -1.48 -19.46 -17.27
N ASN A 141 -2.07 -18.79 -18.28
CA ASN A 141 -2.98 -19.43 -19.26
C ASN A 141 -2.28 -20.09 -20.47
N LYS A 142 -0.96 -19.92 -20.62
CA LYS A 142 -0.18 -20.52 -21.73
C LYS A 142 0.26 -21.96 -21.47
N GLN A 143 -0.16 -22.53 -20.34
CA GLN A 143 0.12 -23.90 -19.91
C GLN A 143 -1.14 -24.74 -20.02
#